data_AF-C4XHD7-F1
#
_entry.id   AF-C4XHD7-F1
#
_cell.length_a   1.000
_cell.length_b   1.000
_cell.length_c   1.000
_cell.angle_alpha   90.00
_cell.angle_beta   90.00
_cell.angle_gamma   90.00
#
_symmetry.space_group_name_H-M   'P 1'
#
loop_
_entity.id
_entity.type
_entity.pdbx_description
1 polymer ?
#
loop_
_entity_poly.entity_id
_entity_poly.type
_entity_poly.pdbx_seq_one_letter_code
_entity_poly.pdbx_strand_id
1 'polypeptide(L)'
;MDDDFTPTPRLRLAVGGDEPARLRRAGLRELDIMRRENVFDLPVYERRSRLATGETVLCRLVGGQEYVTLGPSRRREPTDEPRTAPAPKRRRDGDFYAIPDCLARYEGLAALQNAVPHGSLAGWTLGLGAAVTVIPAAEAGLPAYAGLPQAGISRDVGVFRLPGGAASGLLYGREHIPDDAPFSVSCLVRLTAPLEYDYDFDARGVLNPVRAYLLRSQDGGDFLKDCPGDLSPLLGFCSPHRHPKWEEDAVYPWSPWNDDFHAAPDRIAGARRASAPCPEAPRLTGEAYLDGQGNPYPYPDGFEMGVQAAGVFVTGGNRLLAARLSHFENQFGAAPAVSDPLEIGVWHHVVMTHETDETVRLYVVREDQAQGTAYGGKMPLCALDAACTYQASGVNAWTLRSGENGEAIAAYRMNAAMDVGLPRFFHYALSPGQAWLLSLEALSGLFVADDHETAQAVAQGLTPVTIVKEEA
;
A
#
# COMPACT_ATOMS: atom_id res chain seq x y z
N MET A 1 -1.12 23.06 -42.67
CA MET A 1 0.25 22.59 -42.88
C MET A 1 0.91 22.83 -41.54
N ASP A 2 0.61 21.95 -40.57
CA ASP A 2 1.14 22.06 -39.22
C ASP A 2 2.52 21.45 -39.27
N ASP A 3 3.55 22.26 -39.05
CA ASP A 3 4.91 21.79 -38.90
C ASP A 3 4.93 20.78 -37.75
N ASP A 4 5.37 19.57 -38.10
CA ASP A 4 5.56 18.41 -37.23
C ASP A 4 6.74 18.70 -36.27
N PHE A 5 6.55 19.69 -35.39
CA PHE A 5 7.55 20.06 -34.39
C PHE A 5 7.57 18.98 -33.32
N THR A 6 8.35 17.93 -33.57
CA THR A 6 8.75 16.98 -32.53
C THR A 6 9.86 17.64 -31.71
N PRO A 7 9.60 18.01 -30.43
CA PRO A 7 10.63 18.63 -29.62
C PRO A 7 11.84 17.70 -29.51
N THR A 8 13.04 18.23 -29.73
CA THR A 8 14.27 17.45 -29.61
C THR A 8 14.44 17.00 -28.15
N PRO A 9 14.63 15.69 -27.89
CA PRO A 9 14.70 15.18 -26.53
C PRO A 9 15.87 15.79 -25.75
N ARG A 10 15.61 16.22 -24.52
CA ARG A 10 16.64 16.74 -23.62
C ARG A 10 17.34 15.55 -22.93
N LEU A 11 18.57 15.27 -23.35
CA LEU A 11 19.39 14.20 -22.80
C LEU A 11 20.22 14.71 -21.61
N ARG A 12 20.08 14.09 -20.43
CA ARG A 12 20.93 14.32 -19.27
C ARG A 12 21.74 13.07 -18.95
N LEU A 13 23.05 13.13 -19.19
CA LEU A 13 24.00 12.06 -18.88
C LEU A 13 24.58 12.30 -17.49
N ALA A 14 24.42 11.34 -16.56
CA ALA A 14 25.01 11.41 -15.22
C ALA A 14 26.35 10.67 -15.10
N VAL A 15 26.94 10.23 -16.22
CA VAL A 15 28.17 9.41 -16.25
C VAL A 15 29.28 10.13 -17.02
N GLY A 16 30.49 10.19 -16.45
CA GLY A 16 31.70 10.65 -17.13
C GLY A 16 32.52 9.47 -17.66
N GLY A 17 33.09 9.59 -18.86
CA GLY A 17 33.92 8.57 -19.54
C GLY A 17 33.36 8.12 -20.89
N ASP A 18 34.05 7.19 -21.58
CA ASP A 18 33.79 6.67 -22.95
C ASP A 18 32.59 5.68 -23.09
N GLU A 19 31.79 5.49 -22.04
CA GLU A 19 30.50 4.78 -22.07
C GLU A 19 29.23 5.52 -22.64
N PRO A 20 29.22 6.77 -23.15
CA PRO A 20 27.98 7.49 -23.43
C PRO A 20 27.22 6.94 -24.64
N ALA A 21 27.89 6.31 -25.60
CA ALA A 21 27.27 5.88 -26.85
C ALA A 21 26.37 4.65 -26.69
N ARG A 22 26.72 3.72 -25.80
CA ARG A 22 25.87 2.56 -25.44
C ARG A 22 24.64 3.05 -24.70
N LEU A 23 24.84 3.83 -23.63
CA LEU A 23 23.77 4.35 -22.79
C LEU A 23 22.83 5.28 -23.58
N ARG A 24 23.38 6.10 -24.49
CA ARG A 24 22.58 6.93 -25.39
C ARG A 24 21.76 6.10 -26.37
N ARG A 25 22.30 5.01 -26.93
CA ARG A 25 21.52 4.09 -27.79
C ARG A 25 20.39 3.42 -27.02
N ALA A 26 20.65 2.98 -25.78
CA ALA A 26 19.61 2.43 -24.91
C ALA A 26 18.53 3.48 -24.59
N GLY A 27 18.93 4.70 -24.22
CA GLY A 27 18.01 5.81 -23.99
C GLY A 27 17.15 6.17 -25.20
N LEU A 28 17.73 6.20 -26.40
CA LEU A 28 16.97 6.45 -27.64
C LEU A 28 16.05 5.29 -28.01
N ARG A 29 16.44 4.04 -27.74
CA ARG A 29 15.57 2.87 -27.92
C ARG A 29 14.35 2.96 -27.00
N GLU A 30 14.56 3.20 -25.70
CA GLU A 30 13.44 3.33 -24.75
C GLU A 30 12.54 4.52 -25.07
N LEU A 31 13.13 5.61 -25.59
CA LEU A 31 12.36 6.75 -26.08
C LEU A 31 11.53 6.40 -27.32
N ASP A 32 12.07 5.61 -28.25
CA ASP A 32 11.33 5.15 -29.43
C ASP A 32 10.18 4.20 -29.05
N ILE A 33 10.39 3.35 -28.04
CA ILE A 33 9.33 2.52 -27.45
C ILE A 33 8.24 3.40 -26.84
N MET A 34 8.61 4.38 -26.00
CA MET A 34 7.68 5.35 -25.42
C MET A 34 6.87 6.08 -26.50
N ARG A 35 7.48 6.45 -27.62
CA ARG A 35 6.80 7.09 -28.75
C ARG A 35 5.82 6.14 -29.45
N ARG A 36 6.14 4.85 -29.54
CA ARG A 36 5.26 3.82 -30.13
C ARG A 36 4.09 3.46 -29.22
N GLU A 37 4.23 3.63 -27.91
CA GLU A 37 3.15 3.47 -26.93
C GLU A 37 2.06 4.56 -27.08
N ASN A 38 2.23 5.55 -27.99
CA ASN A 38 1.23 6.58 -28.34
C ASN A 38 0.71 7.40 -27.14
N VAL A 39 1.55 7.61 -26.13
CA VAL A 39 1.23 8.31 -24.87
C VAL A 39 1.37 9.84 -24.94
N PHE A 40 1.37 10.43 -26.15
CA PHE A 40 1.70 11.85 -26.37
C PHE A 40 0.67 12.84 -25.83
N ASP A 41 -0.53 12.35 -25.54
CA ASP A 41 -1.63 13.09 -24.95
C ASP A 41 -1.62 13.07 -23.42
N LEU A 42 -0.79 12.22 -22.80
CA LEU A 42 -0.54 12.24 -21.37
C LEU A 42 0.28 13.48 -20.98
N PRO A 43 -0.11 14.21 -19.93
CA PRO A 43 0.63 15.39 -19.48
C PRO A 43 2.01 15.02 -18.94
N VAL A 44 2.14 13.81 -18.39
CA VAL A 44 3.35 13.23 -17.85
C VAL A 44 3.36 11.73 -18.18
N TYR A 45 4.51 11.17 -18.53
CA TYR A 45 4.71 9.73 -18.66
C TYR A 45 6.15 9.38 -18.29
N GLU A 46 6.38 8.24 -17.65
CA GLU A 46 7.70 7.78 -17.27
C GLU A 46 7.86 6.30 -17.59
N ARG A 47 8.96 5.96 -18.26
CA ARG A 47 9.36 4.60 -18.59
C ARG A 47 10.77 4.35 -18.07
N ARG A 48 10.94 3.28 -17.30
CA ARG A 48 12.23 2.88 -16.74
C ARG A 48 12.66 1.56 -17.36
N SER A 49 13.96 1.42 -17.62
CA SER A 49 14.54 0.15 -18.05
C SER A 49 15.87 -0.07 -17.33
N ARG A 50 16.06 -1.30 -16.83
CA ARG A 50 17.33 -1.73 -16.24
C ARG A 50 18.12 -2.47 -17.30
N LEU A 51 19.36 -2.04 -17.51
CA LEU A 51 20.27 -2.73 -18.43
C LEU A 51 20.89 -3.94 -17.73
N ALA A 52 21.28 -4.96 -18.50
CA ALA A 52 21.98 -6.14 -17.98
C ALA A 52 23.27 -5.80 -17.21
N THR A 53 23.86 -4.65 -17.49
CA THR A 53 25.06 -4.10 -16.83
C THR A 53 24.75 -3.34 -15.52
N GLY A 54 23.48 -3.22 -15.14
CA GLY A 54 23.02 -2.68 -13.85
C GLY A 54 22.62 -1.21 -13.85
N GLU A 55 22.87 -0.46 -14.93
CA GLU A 55 22.44 0.93 -15.08
C GLU A 55 20.94 1.05 -15.33
N THR A 56 20.39 2.22 -15.02
CA THR A 56 19.00 2.55 -15.28
C THR A 56 18.90 3.60 -16.39
N VAL A 57 18.01 3.33 -17.34
CA VAL A 57 17.50 4.30 -18.32
C VAL A 57 16.14 4.80 -17.85
N LEU A 58 15.96 6.12 -17.80
CA LEU A 58 14.69 6.75 -17.47
C LEU A 58 14.27 7.70 -18.60
N CYS A 59 13.20 7.36 -19.31
CA CYS A 59 12.58 8.22 -20.31
C CYS A 59 11.33 8.87 -19.71
N ARG A 60 11.21 10.20 -19.82
CA ARG A 60 10.07 10.96 -19.30
C ARG A 60 9.47 11.85 -20.39
N LEU A 61 8.16 11.90 -20.47
CA LEU A 61 7.40 12.95 -21.15
C LEU A 61 6.85 13.89 -20.07
N VAL A 62 7.05 15.20 -20.18
CA VAL A 62 6.45 16.20 -19.28
C VAL A 62 6.00 17.40 -20.10
N GLY A 63 4.70 17.69 -20.12
CA GLY A 63 4.13 18.80 -20.89
C GLY A 63 4.43 18.73 -22.39
N GLY A 64 4.50 17.52 -22.96
CA GLY A 64 4.88 17.28 -24.35
C GLY A 64 6.39 17.36 -24.63
N GLN A 65 7.22 17.56 -23.61
CA GLN A 65 8.67 17.56 -23.75
C GLN A 65 9.28 16.24 -23.28
N GLU A 66 10.17 15.68 -24.08
CA GLU A 66 10.85 14.41 -23.78
C GLU A 66 12.19 14.63 -23.08
N TYR A 67 12.44 13.82 -22.05
CA TYR A 67 13.66 13.81 -21.25
C TYR A 67 14.20 12.38 -21.18
N VAL A 68 15.52 12.24 -21.27
CA VAL A 68 16.18 10.94 -21.06
C VAL A 68 17.28 11.13 -20.02
N THR A 69 17.16 10.43 -18.89
CA THR A 69 18.15 10.39 -17.82
C THR A 69 18.82 9.03 -17.80
N LEU A 70 20.15 9.03 -17.75
CA LEU A 70 20.99 7.82 -17.74
C LEU A 70 21.88 7.87 -16.51
N GLY A 71 21.83 6.84 -15.65
CA GLY A 71 22.66 6.81 -14.45
C GLY A 71 22.72 5.48 -13.70
N PRO A 72 23.70 5.33 -12.79
CA PRO A 72 23.74 4.21 -11.86
C PRO A 72 22.53 4.24 -10.93
N SER A 73 22.13 3.08 -10.41
CA SER A 73 21.09 2.96 -9.39
C SER A 73 21.52 3.69 -8.11
N ARG A 74 21.24 4.98 -8.03
CA ARG A 74 21.30 5.75 -6.78
C ARG A 74 20.02 6.52 -6.62
N ARG A 75 19.43 6.37 -5.42
CA ARG A 75 18.39 7.23 -4.84
C ARG A 75 18.64 8.66 -5.31
N ARG A 76 17.68 9.24 -6.02
CA ARG A 76 17.73 10.66 -6.37
C ARG A 76 16.51 11.37 -5.81
N GLU A 77 16.83 12.49 -5.17
CA GLU A 77 16.00 13.44 -4.44
C GLU A 77 14.75 13.89 -5.22
N PRO A 78 13.67 14.25 -4.50
CA PRO A 78 12.49 14.84 -5.09
C PRO A 78 12.86 16.15 -5.78
N THR A 79 12.53 16.28 -7.06
CA THR A 79 12.52 17.58 -7.73
C THR A 79 11.22 18.30 -7.38
N ASP A 80 11.32 19.23 -6.44
CA ASP A 80 10.30 20.22 -6.08
C ASP A 80 10.10 21.21 -7.22
N GLU A 81 9.13 20.96 -8.10
CA GLU A 81 8.34 22.05 -8.67
C GLU A 81 6.87 21.61 -8.72
N PRO A 82 5.97 22.27 -7.96
CA PRO A 82 4.54 22.03 -8.09
C PRO A 82 4.12 22.50 -9.49
N ARG A 83 3.82 21.54 -10.36
CA ARG A 83 3.21 21.79 -11.66
C ARG A 83 1.73 21.44 -11.55
N THR A 84 0.88 22.39 -11.91
CA THR A 84 -0.55 22.16 -12.12
C THR A 84 -0.72 21.22 -13.31
N ALA A 85 -1.62 20.24 -13.24
CA ALA A 85 -1.79 19.27 -14.31
C ALA A 85 -2.25 19.99 -15.57
N PRO A 86 -1.49 19.94 -16.69
CA PRO A 86 -2.04 20.32 -17.97
C PRO A 86 -3.25 19.42 -18.24
N ALA A 87 -4.35 20.00 -18.70
CA ALA A 87 -5.49 19.20 -19.15
C ALA A 87 -4.98 18.16 -20.18
N PRO A 88 -5.43 16.89 -20.09
CA PRO A 88 -5.05 15.88 -21.07
C PRO A 88 -5.37 16.40 -22.47
N LYS A 89 -4.44 16.24 -23.42
CA LYS A 89 -4.70 16.63 -24.80
C LYS A 89 -5.86 15.79 -25.33
N ARG A 90 -6.60 16.34 -26.30
CA ARG A 90 -7.73 15.66 -26.91
C ARG A 90 -7.22 14.37 -27.58
N ARG A 91 -7.68 13.22 -27.08
CA ARG A 91 -7.44 11.88 -27.65
C ARG A 91 -7.83 11.84 -29.11
N ARG A 92 -7.19 10.97 -29.90
CA ARG A 92 -7.69 10.64 -31.24
C ARG A 92 -9.04 9.93 -31.08
N ASP A 93 -10.01 10.30 -31.92
CA ASP A 93 -11.30 9.62 -31.92
C ASP A 93 -11.08 8.13 -32.22
N GLY A 94 -11.55 7.26 -31.32
CA GLY A 94 -11.41 5.81 -31.43
C GLY A 94 -10.35 5.15 -30.55
N ASP A 95 -9.48 5.92 -29.87
CA ASP A 95 -8.44 5.38 -28.99
C ASP A 95 -8.89 5.32 -27.52
N PHE A 96 -8.49 4.29 -26.78
CA PHE A 96 -8.71 4.14 -25.33
C PHE A 96 -7.52 3.50 -24.62
N TYR A 97 -7.31 3.75 -23.33
CA TYR A 97 -6.20 3.15 -22.59
C TYR A 97 -6.57 1.80 -21.99
N ALA A 98 -5.59 0.90 -21.90
CA ALA A 98 -5.74 -0.40 -21.27
C ALA A 98 -4.53 -0.74 -20.39
N ILE A 99 -4.79 -1.41 -19.27
CA ILE A 99 -3.76 -2.07 -18.46
C ILE A 99 -4.08 -3.57 -18.44
N PRO A 100 -3.20 -4.42 -18.97
CA PRO A 100 -3.48 -5.84 -19.08
C PRO A 100 -3.34 -6.56 -17.74
N ASP A 101 -3.93 -7.75 -17.66
CA ASP A 101 -3.85 -8.70 -16.55
C ASP A 101 -4.27 -8.09 -15.21
N CYS A 102 -5.34 -7.29 -15.24
CA CYS A 102 -6.00 -6.84 -14.02
C CYS A 102 -6.67 -8.04 -13.36
N LEU A 103 -6.17 -8.43 -12.17
CA LEU A 103 -6.69 -9.60 -11.46
C LEU A 103 -8.09 -9.33 -10.89
N ALA A 104 -8.24 -8.18 -10.26
CA ALA A 104 -9.50 -7.74 -9.69
C ALA A 104 -9.57 -6.22 -9.67
N ARG A 105 -10.77 -5.72 -9.91
CA ARG A 105 -11.16 -4.32 -9.77
C ARG A 105 -12.46 -4.29 -8.98
N TYR A 106 -12.48 -3.57 -7.87
CA TYR A 106 -13.67 -3.47 -7.06
C TYR A 106 -14.34 -2.10 -7.24
N GLU A 107 -15.58 -2.15 -7.71
CA GLU A 107 -16.44 -0.99 -7.90
C GLU A 107 -17.92 -1.41 -7.70
N GLY A 108 -18.84 -0.46 -7.81
CA GLY A 108 -20.26 -0.68 -7.57
C GLY A 108 -20.82 0.07 -6.36
N LEU A 109 -22.11 0.38 -6.45
CA LEU A 109 -22.84 1.14 -5.41
C LEU A 109 -23.52 0.24 -4.37
N ALA A 110 -23.77 -1.03 -4.71
CA ALA A 110 -24.53 -1.96 -3.86
C ALA A 110 -23.62 -2.83 -2.97
N ALA A 111 -22.44 -3.19 -3.45
CA ALA A 111 -21.47 -4.04 -2.74
C ALA A 111 -20.08 -3.89 -3.39
N LEU A 112 -19.04 -4.34 -2.67
CA LEU A 112 -17.66 -4.43 -3.16
C LEU A 112 -17.52 -5.72 -4.02
N GLN A 113 -18.03 -5.68 -5.26
CA GLN A 113 -18.00 -6.81 -6.19
C GLN A 113 -16.83 -6.67 -7.18
N ASN A 114 -16.17 -7.79 -7.50
CA ASN A 114 -15.15 -7.79 -8.54
C ASN A 114 -15.81 -7.57 -9.90
N ALA A 115 -15.42 -6.49 -10.58
CA ALA A 115 -15.87 -6.13 -11.92
C ALA A 115 -15.16 -6.91 -13.02
N VAL A 116 -14.02 -7.56 -12.72
CA VAL A 116 -13.31 -8.40 -13.69
C VAL A 116 -14.03 -9.75 -13.82
N PRO A 117 -14.61 -10.09 -14.99
CA PRO A 117 -15.51 -11.24 -15.12
C PRO A 117 -14.77 -12.57 -15.40
N HIS A 118 -13.45 -12.54 -15.55
CA HIS A 118 -12.62 -13.70 -15.87
C HIS A 118 -11.41 -13.77 -14.93
N GLY A 119 -10.89 -14.97 -14.69
CA GLY A 119 -9.77 -15.21 -13.77
C GLY A 119 -10.21 -15.86 -12.46
N SER A 120 -9.26 -16.07 -11.54
CA SER A 120 -9.49 -16.79 -10.28
C SER A 120 -10.43 -16.04 -9.33
N LEU A 121 -10.42 -14.70 -9.41
CA LEU A 121 -11.27 -13.83 -8.58
C LEU A 121 -12.60 -13.46 -9.23
N ALA A 122 -12.94 -14.01 -10.39
CA ALA A 122 -14.19 -13.68 -11.08
C ALA A 122 -15.42 -14.01 -10.21
N GLY A 123 -16.37 -13.08 -10.14
CA GLY A 123 -17.59 -13.24 -9.34
C GLY A 123 -17.40 -13.09 -7.83
N TRP A 124 -16.19 -12.82 -7.35
CA TRP A 124 -15.95 -12.55 -5.94
C TRP A 124 -16.70 -11.30 -5.48
N THR A 125 -17.26 -11.39 -4.28
CA THR A 125 -17.81 -10.26 -3.53
C THR A 125 -17.06 -10.19 -2.20
N LEU A 126 -16.49 -9.03 -1.90
CA LEU A 126 -15.76 -8.82 -0.67
C LEU A 126 -16.72 -8.51 0.48
N GLY A 127 -16.32 -8.91 1.69
CA GLY A 127 -17.09 -8.62 2.89
C GLY A 127 -16.94 -7.15 3.29
N LEU A 128 -18.04 -6.54 3.74
CA LEU A 128 -18.04 -5.19 4.30
C LEU A 128 -18.28 -5.26 5.81
N GLY A 129 -17.49 -4.50 6.56
CA GLY A 129 -17.74 -4.27 7.98
C GLY A 129 -19.10 -3.60 8.20
N ALA A 130 -19.75 -3.90 9.33
CA ALA A 130 -21.13 -3.47 9.59
C ALA A 130 -21.32 -1.94 9.65
N ALA A 131 -20.24 -1.17 9.82
CA ALA A 131 -20.28 0.29 9.86
C ALA A 131 -19.82 0.95 8.54
N VAL A 132 -19.46 0.17 7.52
CA VAL A 132 -19.02 0.69 6.23
C VAL A 132 -20.23 1.11 5.40
N THR A 133 -20.17 2.32 4.85
CA THR A 133 -21.18 2.82 3.89
C THR A 133 -20.59 2.96 2.51
N VAL A 134 -21.37 2.67 1.47
CA VAL A 134 -20.99 2.91 0.07
C VAL A 134 -21.75 4.12 -0.44
N ILE A 135 -21.04 5.08 -1.00
CA ILE A 135 -21.64 6.28 -1.61
C ILE A 135 -21.16 6.45 -3.06
N PRO A 136 -21.91 7.14 -3.92
CA PRO A 136 -21.45 7.46 -5.26
C PRO A 136 -20.19 8.32 -5.25
N ALA A 137 -19.28 8.07 -6.19
CA ALA A 137 -18.06 8.86 -6.37
C ALA A 137 -18.30 10.38 -6.38
N ALA A 138 -19.34 10.85 -7.08
CA ALA A 138 -19.68 12.26 -7.16
C ALA A 138 -20.02 12.88 -5.79
N GLU A 139 -20.68 12.13 -4.89
CA GLU A 139 -20.93 12.57 -3.52
C GLU A 139 -19.63 12.67 -2.69
N ALA A 140 -18.62 11.88 -3.05
CA ALA A 140 -17.31 11.89 -2.40
C ALA A 140 -16.39 13.03 -2.91
N GLY A 141 -16.81 13.81 -3.91
CA GLY A 141 -16.00 14.83 -4.57
C GLY A 141 -15.10 14.29 -5.69
N LEU A 142 -15.28 13.04 -6.10
CA LEU A 142 -14.53 12.41 -7.19
C LEU A 142 -15.22 12.67 -8.55
N PRO A 143 -14.49 12.54 -9.69
CA PRO A 143 -15.07 12.71 -11.01
C PRO A 143 -16.19 11.70 -11.31
N ALA A 144 -17.03 12.04 -12.28
CA ALA A 144 -18.02 11.11 -12.82
C ALA A 144 -17.32 10.11 -13.78
N TYR A 145 -17.26 8.84 -13.38
CA TYR A 145 -16.63 7.78 -14.16
C TYR A 145 -17.57 7.26 -15.26
N ALA A 146 -17.64 7.96 -16.38
CA ALA A 146 -18.62 7.65 -17.44
C ALA A 146 -18.43 6.29 -18.17
N GLY A 147 -17.33 5.57 -17.93
CA GLY A 147 -16.98 4.36 -18.69
C GLY A 147 -16.47 4.68 -20.10
N LEU A 148 -16.85 3.84 -21.07
CA LEU A 148 -16.55 4.00 -22.49
C LEU A 148 -17.85 3.83 -23.31
N PRO A 149 -18.67 4.89 -23.44
CA PRO A 149 -19.99 4.81 -24.07
C PRO A 149 -19.97 4.34 -25.53
N GLN A 150 -18.90 4.62 -26.27
CA GLN A 150 -18.71 4.17 -27.65
C GLN A 150 -18.66 2.63 -27.75
N ALA A 151 -18.21 1.96 -26.68
CA ALA A 151 -18.19 0.51 -26.56
C ALA A 151 -19.41 -0.05 -25.81
N GLY A 152 -20.35 0.80 -25.40
CA GLY A 152 -21.47 0.42 -24.53
C GLY A 152 -21.05 0.05 -23.10
N ILE A 153 -19.88 0.54 -22.64
CA ILE A 153 -19.35 0.26 -21.31
C ILE A 153 -19.69 1.44 -20.40
N SER A 154 -20.36 1.17 -19.28
CA SER A 154 -20.65 2.14 -18.22
C SER A 154 -19.99 1.70 -16.92
N ARG A 155 -19.66 2.66 -16.03
CA ARG A 155 -19.14 2.36 -14.69
C ARG A 155 -19.89 3.14 -13.62
N ASP A 156 -20.31 2.42 -12.59
CA ASP A 156 -20.91 3.00 -11.39
C ASP A 156 -19.93 2.81 -10.23
N VAL A 157 -19.06 3.80 -10.03
CA VAL A 157 -18.01 3.72 -9.02
C VAL A 157 -18.54 4.15 -7.65
N GLY A 158 -18.47 3.23 -6.70
CA GLY A 158 -18.72 3.49 -5.28
C GLY A 158 -17.45 3.83 -4.52
N VAL A 159 -17.60 4.69 -3.51
CA VAL A 159 -16.58 5.00 -2.50
C VAL A 159 -17.03 4.39 -1.17
N PHE A 160 -16.12 3.68 -0.54
CA PHE A 160 -16.31 3.01 0.74
C PHE A 160 -15.86 3.94 1.85
N ARG A 161 -16.80 4.42 2.67
CA ARG A 161 -16.49 5.21 3.87
C ARG A 161 -16.27 4.29 5.05
N LEU A 162 -15.05 4.30 5.58
CA LEU A 162 -14.60 3.51 6.71
C LEU A 162 -14.49 4.46 7.92
N PRO A 163 -15.41 4.39 8.90
CA PRO A 163 -15.41 5.32 10.04
C PRO A 163 -14.29 5.09 11.06
N GLY A 164 -13.46 4.06 10.88
CA GLY A 164 -12.52 3.57 11.89
C GLY A 164 -13.19 2.64 12.91
N GLY A 165 -12.39 2.09 13.82
CA GLY A 165 -12.85 1.10 14.80
C GLY A 165 -13.11 -0.31 14.25
N ALA A 166 -13.50 -1.24 15.12
CA ALA A 166 -13.49 -2.68 14.84
C ALA A 166 -14.50 -3.15 13.76
N ALA A 167 -15.52 -2.34 13.45
CA ALA A 167 -16.55 -2.66 12.46
C ALA A 167 -16.30 -2.02 11.08
N SER A 168 -15.13 -1.42 10.87
CA SER A 168 -14.82 -0.55 9.73
C SER A 168 -13.78 -1.20 8.80
N GLY A 169 -14.19 -2.07 7.87
CA GLY A 169 -13.23 -2.57 6.88
C GLY A 169 -13.76 -3.33 5.68
N LEU A 170 -12.86 -3.58 4.73
CA LEU A 170 -13.12 -4.29 3.47
C LEU A 170 -12.35 -5.62 3.46
N LEU A 171 -13.04 -6.74 3.50
CA LEU A 171 -12.43 -8.06 3.67
C LEU A 171 -12.06 -8.68 2.31
N TYR A 172 -10.75 -8.79 2.01
CA TYR A 172 -10.24 -9.53 0.86
C TYR A 172 -9.64 -10.88 1.26
N GLY A 173 -9.71 -11.84 0.33
CA GLY A 173 -9.12 -13.17 0.52
C GLY A 173 -7.67 -13.25 0.07
N ARG A 174 -6.96 -14.27 0.54
CA ARG A 174 -5.53 -14.51 0.27
C ARG A 174 -5.12 -14.43 -1.21
N GLU A 175 -5.99 -14.82 -2.13
CA GLU A 175 -5.70 -14.84 -3.58
C GLU A 175 -5.38 -13.46 -4.20
N HIS A 176 -5.67 -12.36 -3.50
CA HIS A 176 -5.38 -11.01 -3.99
C HIS A 176 -3.89 -10.66 -3.98
N ILE A 177 -3.13 -11.20 -3.03
CA ILE A 177 -1.70 -10.96 -2.89
C ILE A 177 -1.00 -12.32 -2.86
N PRO A 178 -0.19 -12.64 -3.88
CA PRO A 178 0.50 -13.92 -3.95
C PRO A 178 1.54 -14.07 -2.84
N ASP A 179 1.89 -15.31 -2.50
CA ASP A 179 2.82 -15.65 -1.43
C ASP A 179 4.28 -15.37 -1.79
N ASP A 180 4.69 -15.63 -3.02
CA ASP A 180 6.10 -15.60 -3.43
C ASP A 180 6.31 -15.05 -4.84
N ALA A 181 5.35 -14.24 -5.32
CA ALA A 181 5.40 -13.62 -6.63
C ALA A 181 5.28 -12.09 -6.56
N PRO A 182 5.75 -11.36 -7.60
CA PRO A 182 5.50 -9.94 -7.74
C PRO A 182 4.01 -9.63 -7.73
N PHE A 183 3.66 -8.47 -7.18
CA PHE A 183 2.28 -8.01 -7.17
C PHE A 183 2.21 -6.50 -7.09
N SER A 184 1.02 -5.97 -7.41
CA SER A 184 0.70 -4.57 -7.19
C SER A 184 -0.71 -4.40 -6.67
N VAL A 185 -0.88 -3.37 -5.85
CA VAL A 185 -2.19 -2.90 -5.40
C VAL A 185 -2.34 -1.42 -5.72
N SER A 186 -3.56 -1.00 -6.05
CA SER A 186 -3.88 0.40 -6.36
C SER A 186 -5.22 0.78 -5.76
N CYS A 187 -5.35 2.01 -5.27
CA CYS A 187 -6.63 2.58 -4.83
C CYS A 187 -6.57 4.10 -4.73
N LEU A 188 -7.75 4.71 -4.59
CA LEU A 188 -7.93 6.03 -3.98
C LEU A 188 -8.07 5.89 -2.48
N VAL A 189 -7.47 6.82 -1.75
CA VAL A 189 -7.63 6.97 -0.31
C VAL A 189 -7.80 8.43 0.07
N ARG A 190 -8.68 8.70 1.02
CA ARG A 190 -8.79 9.96 1.75
C ARG A 190 -8.85 9.64 3.24
N LEU A 191 -7.77 9.92 3.97
CA LEU A 191 -7.80 9.81 5.43
C LEU A 191 -8.73 10.88 5.99
N THR A 192 -9.63 10.52 6.89
CA THR A 192 -10.56 11.48 7.52
C THR A 192 -10.12 11.86 8.94
N ALA A 193 -9.22 11.07 9.52
CA ALA A 193 -8.49 11.37 10.75
C ALA A 193 -7.10 10.71 10.71
N PRO A 194 -6.14 11.18 11.52
CA PRO A 194 -4.92 10.43 11.79
C PRO A 194 -5.25 9.06 12.40
N LEU A 195 -4.45 8.06 12.05
CA LEU A 195 -4.43 6.77 12.72
C LEU A 195 -3.88 6.94 14.15
N GLU A 196 -4.60 6.37 15.11
CA GLU A 196 -4.17 6.32 16.50
C GLU A 196 -4.01 4.86 16.92
N TYR A 197 -3.07 4.61 17.83
CA TYR A 197 -2.93 3.31 18.46
C TYR A 197 -3.96 3.18 19.57
N ASP A 198 -4.89 2.22 19.46
CA ASP A 198 -5.81 1.90 20.54
C ASP A 198 -5.06 1.11 21.63
N TYR A 199 -4.74 1.80 22.72
CA TYR A 199 -4.10 1.17 23.87
C TYR A 199 -5.10 0.44 24.76
N ASP A 200 -6.40 0.55 24.56
CA ASP A 200 -7.40 -0.07 25.43
C ASP A 200 -7.60 -1.55 25.07
N PHE A 201 -7.49 -2.43 26.07
CA PHE A 201 -7.70 -3.87 25.88
C PHE A 201 -9.19 -4.22 25.87
N ASP A 202 -9.97 -3.64 26.78
CA ASP A 202 -11.40 -3.91 26.91
C ASP A 202 -12.19 -2.79 27.62
N ALA A 203 -13.49 -3.03 27.79
CA ALA A 203 -14.43 -2.10 28.41
C ALA A 203 -14.16 -1.78 29.88
N ARG A 204 -13.22 -2.48 30.55
CA ARG A 204 -12.80 -2.19 31.93
C ARG A 204 -11.82 -1.02 31.99
N GLY A 205 -11.35 -0.51 30.86
CA GLY A 205 -10.43 0.63 30.79
C GLY A 205 -9.00 0.26 31.16
N VAL A 206 -8.61 -1.00 30.99
CA VAL A 206 -7.22 -1.45 31.18
C VAL A 206 -6.47 -1.35 29.85
N LEU A 207 -5.23 -0.86 29.92
CA LEU A 207 -4.33 -0.80 28.78
C LEU A 207 -3.81 -2.18 28.37
N ASN A 208 -3.61 -2.37 27.06
CA ASN A 208 -3.01 -3.55 26.46
C ASN A 208 -1.57 -3.77 26.94
N PRO A 209 -1.26 -4.92 27.55
CA PRO A 209 0.09 -5.20 28.00
C PRO A 209 0.98 -5.74 26.90
N VAL A 210 0.42 -6.26 25.80
CA VAL A 210 1.19 -6.74 24.65
C VAL A 210 0.96 -5.81 23.47
N ARG A 211 2.04 -5.22 22.95
CA ARG A 211 2.00 -4.26 21.85
C ARG A 211 2.63 -4.85 20.60
N ALA A 212 1.88 -4.79 19.50
CA ALA A 212 2.33 -5.24 18.20
C ALA A 212 3.05 -4.11 17.44
N TYR A 213 4.21 -4.43 16.86
CA TYR A 213 5.02 -3.48 16.08
C TYR A 213 5.47 -4.11 14.76
N LEU A 214 5.65 -3.28 13.74
CA LEU A 214 6.47 -3.65 12.59
C LEU A 214 7.95 -3.66 13.01
N LEU A 215 8.46 -4.85 13.31
CA LEU A 215 9.84 -5.03 13.73
C LEU A 215 10.76 -5.11 12.52
N ARG A 216 11.88 -4.38 12.60
CA ARG A 216 12.95 -4.41 11.59
C ARG A 216 14.25 -4.74 12.30
N SER A 217 15.18 -5.41 11.62
CA SER A 217 16.51 -5.64 12.17
C SER A 217 17.57 -5.35 11.13
N GLN A 218 18.74 -4.89 11.56
CA GLN A 218 19.89 -4.70 10.68
C GLN A 218 20.82 -5.91 10.67
N ASP A 219 20.84 -6.70 11.74
CA ASP A 219 21.85 -7.73 12.01
C ASP A 219 21.30 -9.05 12.56
N GLY A 220 20.00 -9.09 12.88
CA GLY A 220 19.33 -10.23 13.51
C GLY A 220 19.55 -10.41 14.99
N GLY A 221 20.34 -9.54 15.62
CA GLY A 221 20.50 -9.49 17.06
C GLY A 221 19.48 -8.54 17.69
N ASP A 222 19.38 -7.34 17.12
CA ASP A 222 18.53 -6.28 17.64
C ASP A 222 17.37 -5.94 16.70
N PHE A 223 16.22 -5.61 17.30
CA PHE A 223 15.02 -5.20 16.58
C PHE A 223 14.70 -3.73 16.86
N LEU A 224 14.50 -2.98 15.78
CA LEU A 224 14.01 -1.62 15.76
C LEU A 224 12.49 -1.64 15.61
N LYS A 225 11.83 -0.79 16.38
CA LYS A 225 10.39 -0.53 16.32
C LYS A 225 10.16 0.98 16.22
N ASP A 226 9.14 1.38 15.47
CA ASP A 226 8.66 2.76 15.48
C ASP A 226 7.57 2.89 16.57
N CYS A 227 7.57 4.03 17.27
CA CYS A 227 6.56 4.39 18.27
C CYS A 227 5.57 5.38 17.65
N PRO A 228 4.24 5.24 17.90
CA PRO A 228 3.58 4.30 18.81
C PRO A 228 3.43 2.87 18.23
N GLY A 229 3.82 2.67 16.96
CA GLY A 229 3.68 1.40 16.26
C GLY A 229 2.35 1.24 15.55
N ASP A 230 1.64 2.34 15.31
CA ASP A 230 0.34 2.37 14.65
C ASP A 230 0.45 1.89 13.19
N LEU A 231 -0.36 0.89 12.87
CA LEU A 231 -0.35 0.23 11.58
C LEU A 231 -1.74 -0.30 11.22
N SER A 232 -2.38 0.31 10.23
CA SER A 232 -3.67 -0.11 9.70
C SER A 232 -3.55 -0.46 8.21
N PRO A 233 -4.02 -1.62 7.73
CA PRO A 233 -4.03 -1.94 6.30
C PRO A 233 -4.87 -0.91 5.53
N LEU A 234 -4.30 -0.36 4.45
CA LEU A 234 -5.05 0.34 3.41
C LEU A 234 -5.51 -0.68 2.36
N LEU A 235 -4.57 -1.45 1.82
CA LEU A 235 -4.84 -2.62 0.98
C LEU A 235 -3.71 -3.63 1.26
N GLY A 236 -3.97 -4.63 2.08
CA GLY A 236 -2.97 -5.61 2.49
C GLY A 236 -3.32 -6.47 3.70
N PHE A 237 -2.48 -7.44 3.99
CA PHE A 237 -2.64 -8.36 5.12
C PHE A 237 -1.76 -7.88 6.27
N CYS A 238 -2.29 -7.83 7.50
CA CYS A 238 -1.49 -7.61 8.70
C CYS A 238 -1.97 -8.48 9.86
N SER A 239 -1.07 -9.33 10.34
CA SER A 239 -1.33 -10.23 11.46
C SER A 239 -0.16 -10.18 12.43
N PRO A 240 -0.36 -10.50 13.71
CA PRO A 240 0.76 -10.66 14.62
C PRO A 240 1.63 -11.85 14.22
N HIS A 241 2.94 -11.65 14.21
CA HIS A 241 3.93 -12.71 14.04
C HIS A 241 4.48 -13.13 15.40
N ARG A 242 4.34 -14.42 15.73
CA ARG A 242 4.87 -14.98 16.98
C ARG A 242 6.31 -15.43 16.75
N HIS A 243 7.27 -14.68 17.30
CA HIS A 243 8.67 -15.03 17.15
C HIS A 243 8.97 -16.40 17.79
N PRO A 244 9.53 -17.37 17.05
CA PRO A 244 9.60 -18.76 17.50
C PRO A 244 10.55 -19.00 18.68
N LYS A 245 11.45 -18.04 18.99
CA LYS A 245 12.39 -18.13 20.12
C LYS A 245 12.07 -17.18 21.27
N TRP A 246 10.94 -16.48 21.23
CA TRP A 246 10.56 -15.56 22.31
C TRP A 246 9.52 -16.21 23.21
N GLU A 247 9.85 -16.28 24.50
CA GLU A 247 9.00 -16.82 25.54
C GLU A 247 9.22 -16.04 26.84
N GLU A 248 8.13 -15.62 27.49
CA GLU A 248 8.17 -14.84 28.72
C GLU A 248 7.16 -15.36 29.74
N ASP A 249 7.55 -15.32 31.02
CA ASP A 249 6.60 -15.46 32.13
C ASP A 249 5.96 -14.10 32.40
N ALA A 250 4.63 -14.05 32.36
CA ALA A 250 3.84 -12.84 32.55
C ALA A 250 2.75 -13.04 33.60
N VAL A 251 2.42 -11.95 34.28
CA VAL A 251 1.20 -11.79 35.07
C VAL A 251 0.39 -10.65 34.47
N TYR A 252 -0.93 -10.65 34.65
CA TYR A 252 -1.82 -9.75 33.94
C TYR A 252 -2.41 -8.65 34.86
N PRO A 253 -2.50 -7.38 34.41
CA PRO A 253 -3.02 -6.27 35.21
C PRO A 253 -4.56 -6.21 35.30
N TRP A 254 -5.25 -7.35 35.29
CA TRP A 254 -6.71 -7.43 35.46
C TRP A 254 -7.13 -8.70 36.19
N SER A 255 -8.34 -8.72 36.74
CA SER A 255 -8.90 -9.86 37.47
C SER A 255 -8.88 -11.15 36.65
N PRO A 256 -8.55 -12.32 37.25
CA PRO A 256 -8.18 -12.50 38.66
C PRO A 256 -6.71 -12.16 39.01
N TRP A 257 -5.85 -11.85 38.05
CA TRP A 257 -4.40 -11.64 38.27
C TRP A 257 -4.04 -10.30 38.92
N ASN A 258 -4.94 -9.31 38.89
CA ASN A 258 -4.68 -8.01 39.53
C ASN A 258 -4.69 -8.05 41.07
N ASP A 259 -4.98 -9.19 41.70
CA ASP A 259 -5.01 -9.28 43.17
C ASP A 259 -3.65 -9.69 43.77
N ASP A 260 -2.76 -10.32 42.98
CA ASP A 260 -1.40 -10.74 43.37
C ASP A 260 -0.52 -10.96 42.10
N PHE A 261 0.45 -10.08 41.87
CA PHE A 261 1.37 -10.16 40.73
C PHE A 261 2.47 -11.24 40.86
N HIS A 262 2.48 -12.00 41.94
CA HIS A 262 3.39 -13.13 42.14
C HIS A 262 2.68 -14.49 42.00
N ALA A 263 1.36 -14.52 41.88
CA ALA A 263 0.58 -15.74 41.74
C ALA A 263 0.35 -16.10 40.26
N ALA A 264 0.36 -17.41 39.99
CA ALA A 264 -0.07 -18.02 38.72
C ALA A 264 0.44 -17.32 37.44
N PRO A 265 1.78 -17.21 37.24
CA PRO A 265 2.32 -16.66 36.01
C PRO A 265 1.97 -17.55 34.82
N ASP A 266 1.60 -16.92 33.71
CA ASP A 266 1.31 -17.56 32.43
C ASP A 266 2.51 -17.43 31.49
N ARG A 267 2.71 -18.41 30.62
CA ARG A 267 3.79 -18.44 29.63
C ARG A 267 3.29 -17.87 28.31
N ILE A 268 3.76 -16.68 27.95
CA ILE A 268 3.46 -16.06 26.65
C ILE A 268 4.52 -16.48 25.64
N ALA A 269 4.09 -17.12 24.56
CA ALA A 269 4.93 -17.47 23.41
C ALA A 269 4.81 -16.44 22.28
N GLY A 270 5.94 -16.09 21.67
CA GLY A 270 6.01 -15.20 20.51
C GLY A 270 6.16 -13.71 20.83
N ALA A 271 6.20 -13.35 22.10
CA ALA A 271 6.40 -11.99 22.59
C ALA A 271 7.57 -11.96 23.57
N ARG A 272 8.20 -10.79 23.72
CA ARG A 272 9.27 -10.56 24.71
C ARG A 272 8.95 -9.36 25.59
N ARG A 273 9.59 -9.26 26.75
CA ARG A 273 9.50 -8.04 27.57
C ARG A 273 10.04 -6.84 26.78
N ALA A 274 9.36 -5.70 26.87
CA ALA A 274 9.85 -4.47 26.25
C ALA A 274 11.20 -4.09 26.88
N SER A 275 12.26 -4.06 26.07
CA SER A 275 13.62 -3.73 26.54
C SER A 275 13.85 -2.23 26.73
N ALA A 276 13.00 -1.40 26.12
CA ALA A 276 13.05 0.05 26.22
C ALA A 276 11.63 0.64 26.19
N PRO A 277 11.38 1.75 26.92
CA PRO A 277 10.11 2.44 26.90
C PRO A 277 9.81 3.02 25.51
N CYS A 278 8.53 3.02 25.16
CA CYS A 278 8.03 3.70 23.97
C CYS A 278 7.46 5.06 24.42
N PRO A 279 8.10 6.20 24.10
CA PRO A 279 7.75 7.50 24.71
C PRO A 279 6.29 7.92 24.51
N GLU A 280 5.69 7.52 23.40
CA GLU A 280 4.32 7.87 23.02
C GLU A 280 3.28 6.88 23.56
N ALA A 281 3.73 5.75 24.13
CA ALA A 281 2.83 4.75 24.66
C ALA A 281 2.66 4.90 26.18
N PRO A 282 1.42 4.85 26.70
CA PRO A 282 1.15 4.99 28.12
C PRO A 282 1.80 3.84 28.90
N ARG A 283 2.28 4.09 30.13
CA ARG A 283 2.86 3.03 30.97
C ARG A 283 1.77 2.36 31.80
N LEU A 284 1.96 1.08 32.10
CA LEU A 284 1.09 0.27 32.98
C LEU A 284 1.42 0.59 34.44
N THR A 285 1.15 1.84 34.84
CA THR A 285 1.52 2.41 36.14
C THR A 285 0.40 3.27 36.72
N GLY A 286 0.36 3.43 38.04
CA GLY A 286 -0.66 4.21 38.75
C GLY A 286 -1.57 3.31 39.59
N GLU A 287 -2.61 3.90 40.19
CA GLU A 287 -3.50 3.18 41.13
C GLU A 287 -4.20 1.98 40.49
N ALA A 288 -4.53 2.04 39.20
CA ALA A 288 -5.13 0.94 38.45
C ALA A 288 -4.19 -0.26 38.22
N TYR A 289 -2.89 -0.10 38.52
CA TYR A 289 -1.83 -1.08 38.27
C TYR A 289 -1.10 -1.46 39.56
N LEU A 290 -1.81 -1.42 40.69
CA LEU A 290 -1.37 -1.95 41.97
C LEU A 290 -2.11 -3.27 42.25
N ASP A 291 -1.40 -4.25 42.79
CA ASP A 291 -2.02 -5.49 43.26
C ASP A 291 -2.80 -5.29 44.58
N GLY A 292 -3.42 -6.35 45.09
CA GLY A 292 -4.15 -6.33 46.35
C GLY A 292 -3.29 -6.01 47.59
N GLN A 293 -1.97 -6.05 47.47
CA GLN A 293 -1.01 -5.69 48.52
C GLN A 293 -0.38 -4.30 48.28
N GLY A 294 -0.76 -3.61 47.20
CA GLY A 294 -0.26 -2.28 46.84
C GLY A 294 1.09 -2.30 46.10
N ASN A 295 1.57 -3.46 45.64
CA ASN A 295 2.78 -3.53 44.83
C ASN A 295 2.48 -3.10 43.39
N PRO A 296 3.39 -2.35 42.74
CA PRO A 296 3.21 -1.95 41.35
C PRO A 296 3.37 -3.13 40.38
N TYR A 297 2.68 -3.06 39.25
CA TYR A 297 2.83 -4.03 38.17
C TYR A 297 4.30 -4.16 37.73
N PRO A 298 4.86 -5.39 37.67
CA PRO A 298 6.29 -5.61 37.45
C PRO A 298 6.76 -5.28 36.03
N TYR A 299 5.83 -5.12 35.07
CA TYR A 299 6.15 -4.88 33.66
C TYR A 299 5.55 -3.54 33.18
N PRO A 300 6.02 -2.39 33.69
CA PRO A 300 5.41 -1.08 33.42
C PRO A 300 5.41 -0.67 31.95
N ASP A 301 6.33 -1.21 31.15
CA ASP A 301 6.44 -0.95 29.71
C ASP A 301 5.83 -2.06 28.84
N GLY A 302 5.29 -3.10 29.49
CA GLY A 302 4.61 -4.23 28.87
C GLY A 302 5.54 -5.15 28.07
N PHE A 303 4.95 -5.82 27.09
CA PHE A 303 5.55 -6.78 26.19
C PHE A 303 5.42 -6.29 24.75
N GLU A 304 6.34 -6.72 23.91
CA GLU A 304 6.34 -6.44 22.48
C GLU A 304 6.26 -7.73 21.66
N MET A 305 5.54 -7.63 20.55
CA MET A 305 5.45 -8.67 19.53
C MET A 305 5.60 -8.06 18.15
N GLY A 306 6.01 -8.86 17.17
CA GLY A 306 6.08 -8.39 15.79
C GLY A 306 4.77 -8.58 15.03
N VAL A 307 4.69 -7.96 13.86
CA VAL A 307 3.62 -8.17 12.88
C VAL A 307 4.19 -8.65 11.56
N GLN A 308 3.45 -9.51 10.88
CA GLN A 308 3.59 -9.74 9.45
C GLN A 308 2.73 -8.71 8.71
N ALA A 309 3.19 -8.27 7.54
CA ALA A 309 2.50 -7.27 6.74
C ALA A 309 2.77 -7.48 5.24
N ALA A 310 1.74 -7.46 4.39
CA ALA A 310 1.89 -7.46 2.93
C ALA A 310 0.89 -6.53 2.26
N GLY A 311 1.38 -5.49 1.57
CA GLY A 311 0.55 -4.50 0.87
C GLY A 311 0.87 -3.07 1.31
N VAL A 312 -0.15 -2.21 1.32
CA VAL A 312 -0.08 -0.81 1.73
C VAL A 312 -0.80 -0.61 3.05
N PHE A 313 -0.20 0.17 3.95
CA PHE A 313 -0.69 0.44 5.29
C PHE A 313 -0.62 1.94 5.59
N VAL A 314 -1.55 2.42 6.41
CA VAL A 314 -1.44 3.70 7.11
C VAL A 314 -0.56 3.50 8.35
N THR A 315 0.37 4.41 8.61
CA THR A 315 1.27 4.38 9.77
C THR A 315 1.69 5.79 10.20
N GLY A 316 2.14 5.96 11.44
CA GLY A 316 2.63 7.24 11.95
C GLY A 316 1.60 8.36 11.86
N GLY A 317 0.33 8.04 12.13
CA GLY A 317 -0.83 8.92 12.01
C GLY A 317 -1.33 9.04 10.57
N ASN A 318 -0.50 9.49 9.65
CA ASN A 318 -0.96 9.87 8.32
C ASN A 318 0.05 9.59 7.21
N ARG A 319 0.95 8.64 7.38
CA ARG A 319 1.85 8.20 6.30
C ARG A 319 1.37 6.89 5.69
N LEU A 320 1.86 6.60 4.50
CA LEU A 320 1.69 5.31 3.86
C LEU A 320 2.99 4.51 3.93
N LEU A 321 2.84 3.23 4.21
CA LEU A 321 3.90 2.23 4.27
C LEU A 321 3.60 1.14 3.26
N ALA A 322 4.55 0.86 2.38
CA ALA A 322 4.53 -0.35 1.57
C ALA A 322 5.39 -1.43 2.24
N ALA A 323 4.77 -2.53 2.65
CA ALA A 323 5.42 -3.60 3.40
C ALA A 323 5.23 -4.97 2.75
N ARG A 324 6.27 -5.80 2.88
CA ARG A 324 6.23 -7.25 2.66
C ARG A 324 7.17 -7.89 3.69
N LEU A 325 6.58 -8.34 4.81
CA LEU A 325 7.27 -8.87 5.98
C LEU A 325 6.49 -10.07 6.49
N SER A 326 7.13 -11.23 6.64
CA SER A 326 6.50 -12.42 7.24
C SER A 326 7.37 -13.11 8.28
N HIS A 327 8.69 -13.09 8.09
CA HIS A 327 9.65 -13.68 9.03
C HIS A 327 10.68 -12.63 9.44
N PHE A 328 10.23 -11.63 10.20
CA PHE A 328 11.09 -10.49 10.58
C PHE A 328 12.37 -10.94 11.31
N GLU A 329 12.37 -12.10 11.95
CA GLU A 329 13.49 -12.74 12.61
C GLU A 329 14.61 -13.19 11.68
N ASN A 330 14.37 -13.25 10.37
CA ASN A 330 15.34 -13.66 9.35
C ASN A 330 15.48 -12.61 8.21
N GLN A 331 14.85 -11.44 8.34
CA GLN A 331 14.73 -10.43 7.28
C GLN A 331 15.49 -9.15 7.65
N PHE A 332 16.82 -9.21 7.62
CA PHE A 332 17.70 -8.15 8.07
C PHE A 332 18.05 -7.14 6.96
N GLY A 333 18.28 -5.89 7.33
CA GLY A 333 18.62 -4.81 6.40
C GLY A 333 17.45 -4.38 5.51
N ALA A 334 16.24 -4.89 5.76
CA ALA A 334 15.04 -4.55 5.01
C ALA A 334 14.55 -3.14 5.40
N ALA A 335 14.26 -2.34 4.38
CA ALA A 335 13.80 -0.96 4.55
C ALA A 335 12.55 -0.74 3.70
N PRO A 336 11.37 -0.53 4.31
CA PRO A 336 10.15 -0.32 3.56
C PRO A 336 10.17 1.03 2.83
N ALA A 337 9.32 1.16 1.80
CA ALA A 337 8.99 2.47 1.26
C ALA A 337 7.96 3.14 2.17
N VAL A 338 8.26 4.35 2.63
CA VAL A 338 7.39 5.16 3.49
C VAL A 338 7.17 6.52 2.82
N SER A 339 5.93 6.98 2.76
CA SER A 339 5.59 8.27 2.18
C SER A 339 5.86 9.45 3.12
N ASP A 340 5.81 10.65 2.57
CA ASP A 340 5.55 11.85 3.36
C ASP A 340 4.14 11.79 3.99
N PRO A 341 3.86 12.60 5.02
CA PRO A 341 2.53 12.69 5.59
C PRO A 341 1.48 13.09 4.54
N LEU A 342 0.37 12.37 4.50
CA LEU A 342 -0.79 12.67 3.69
C LEU A 342 -1.56 13.83 4.34
N GLU A 343 -2.12 14.69 3.50
CA GLU A 343 -3.08 15.69 3.97
C GLU A 343 -4.41 15.02 4.31
N ILE A 344 -4.86 15.20 5.56
CA ILE A 344 -6.15 14.68 6.02
C ILE A 344 -7.28 15.43 5.29
N GLY A 345 -8.28 14.67 4.81
CA GLY A 345 -9.42 15.20 4.07
C GLY A 345 -9.19 15.38 2.57
N VAL A 346 -8.00 15.06 2.06
CA VAL A 346 -7.63 15.21 0.64
C VAL A 346 -7.50 13.83 -0.02
N TRP A 347 -7.97 13.72 -1.27
CA TRP A 347 -7.83 12.49 -2.05
C TRP A 347 -6.40 12.27 -2.54
N HIS A 348 -5.93 11.04 -2.37
CA HIS A 348 -4.66 10.57 -2.89
C HIS A 348 -4.91 9.26 -3.67
N HIS A 349 -4.35 9.16 -4.86
CA HIS A 349 -4.20 7.87 -5.52
C HIS A 349 -2.88 7.22 -5.10
N VAL A 350 -2.95 5.94 -4.79
CA VAL A 350 -1.84 5.17 -4.24
C VAL A 350 -1.65 3.91 -5.07
N VAL A 351 -0.40 3.64 -5.44
CA VAL A 351 0.02 2.36 -6.01
C VAL A 351 1.20 1.83 -5.25
N MET A 352 1.15 0.55 -4.88
CA MET A 352 2.32 -0.16 -4.40
C MET A 352 2.66 -1.30 -5.35
N THR A 353 3.93 -1.47 -5.61
CA THR A 353 4.47 -2.54 -6.46
C THR A 353 5.57 -3.27 -5.71
N HIS A 354 5.55 -4.60 -5.75
CA HIS A 354 6.60 -5.47 -5.24
C HIS A 354 7.20 -6.25 -6.42
N GLU A 355 8.49 -6.06 -6.68
CA GLU A 355 9.22 -6.66 -7.80
C GLU A 355 9.93 -7.97 -7.40
N THR A 356 10.29 -8.79 -8.40
CA THR A 356 11.06 -10.03 -8.19
C THR A 356 12.41 -9.80 -7.51
N ASP A 357 13.01 -8.62 -7.70
CA ASP A 357 14.32 -8.26 -7.14
C ASP A 357 14.24 -7.61 -5.75
N GLU A 358 13.12 -7.82 -5.06
CA GLU A 358 12.81 -7.30 -3.72
C GLU A 358 12.57 -5.78 -3.67
N THR A 359 12.59 -5.11 -4.83
CA THR A 359 12.28 -3.68 -4.90
C THR A 359 10.81 -3.46 -4.58
N VAL A 360 10.56 -2.60 -3.61
CA VAL A 360 9.22 -2.09 -3.30
C VAL A 360 9.15 -0.64 -3.70
N ARG A 361 8.12 -0.29 -4.47
CA ARG A 361 7.81 1.11 -4.82
C ARG A 361 6.42 1.46 -4.34
N LEU A 362 6.30 2.70 -3.88
CA LEU A 362 5.05 3.31 -3.47
C LEU A 362 4.90 4.62 -4.25
N TYR A 363 3.90 4.71 -5.11
CA TYR A 363 3.57 5.90 -5.87
C TYR A 363 2.36 6.57 -5.23
N VAL A 364 2.47 7.85 -4.89
CA VAL A 364 1.40 8.62 -4.27
C VAL A 364 1.16 9.87 -5.10
N VAL A 365 -0.07 10.06 -5.58
CA VAL A 365 -0.50 11.23 -6.36
C VAL A 365 -1.63 11.91 -5.59
N ARG A 366 -1.46 13.18 -5.22
CA ARG A 366 -2.51 13.98 -4.59
C ARG A 366 -3.44 14.57 -5.65
N GLU A 367 -4.73 14.75 -5.33
CA GLU A 367 -5.77 15.17 -6.28
C GLU A 367 -5.51 16.51 -7.00
N ASP A 368 -4.79 17.44 -6.37
CA ASP A 368 -4.45 18.76 -6.92
C ASP A 368 -3.04 18.83 -7.55
N GLN A 369 -2.35 17.69 -7.67
CA GLN A 369 -1.00 17.60 -8.22
C GLN A 369 -0.97 16.91 -9.60
N ALA A 370 -0.12 17.43 -10.49
CA ALA A 370 0.10 16.84 -11.81
C ALA A 370 1.00 15.62 -11.85
N GLN A 371 1.73 15.36 -10.77
CA GLN A 371 2.72 14.30 -10.69
C GLN A 371 2.67 13.70 -9.29
N GLY A 372 2.82 12.39 -9.22
CA GLY A 372 3.01 11.70 -7.96
C GLY A 372 4.45 11.67 -7.52
N THR A 373 4.64 11.40 -6.24
CA THR A 373 5.93 11.09 -5.64
C THR A 373 6.10 9.58 -5.57
N ALA A 374 7.30 9.10 -5.92
CA ALA A 374 7.68 7.70 -5.83
C ALA A 374 8.63 7.50 -4.64
N TYR A 375 8.26 6.60 -3.74
CA TYR A 375 9.07 6.18 -2.60
C TYR A 375 9.57 4.76 -2.85
N GLY A 376 10.82 4.49 -2.46
CA GLY A 376 11.49 3.22 -2.74
C GLY A 376 12.05 2.57 -1.48
N GLY A 377 11.89 1.25 -1.41
CA GLY A 377 12.40 0.39 -0.36
C GLY A 377 12.90 -0.95 -0.92
N LYS A 378 13.44 -1.77 -0.02
CA LYS A 378 13.80 -3.16 -0.29
C LYS A 378 13.18 -4.06 0.78
N MET A 379 12.39 -5.03 0.32
CA MET A 379 11.72 -6.01 1.17
C MET A 379 11.74 -7.37 0.47
N PRO A 380 12.23 -8.43 1.13
CA PRO A 380 12.33 -9.75 0.52
C PRO A 380 10.97 -10.31 0.12
N LEU A 381 10.93 -11.03 -1.01
CA LEU A 381 9.79 -11.88 -1.34
C LEU A 381 9.71 -13.01 -0.31
N CYS A 382 8.55 -13.15 0.32
CA CYS A 382 8.32 -14.14 1.35
C CYS A 382 6.84 -14.51 1.46
N ALA A 383 6.60 -15.81 1.65
CA ALA A 383 5.26 -16.36 1.85
C ALA A 383 4.65 -15.79 3.14
N LEU A 384 3.36 -15.49 3.09
CA LEU A 384 2.61 -15.12 4.29
C LEU A 384 2.28 -16.39 5.07
N ASP A 385 2.23 -16.30 6.40
CA ASP A 385 1.81 -17.41 7.25
C ASP A 385 0.44 -17.95 6.79
N ALA A 386 0.22 -19.26 6.84
CA ALA A 386 -1.07 -19.87 6.54
C ALA A 386 -2.21 -19.35 7.43
N ALA A 387 -1.89 -18.86 8.64
CA ALA A 387 -2.83 -18.16 9.52
C ALA A 387 -3.38 -16.85 8.92
N CYS A 388 -2.70 -16.27 7.93
CA CYS A 388 -3.17 -15.14 7.13
C CYS A 388 -4.16 -15.62 6.05
N THR A 389 -5.36 -16.05 6.45
CA THR A 389 -6.39 -16.56 5.52
C THR A 389 -7.29 -15.46 4.93
N TYR A 390 -7.69 -14.48 5.74
CA TYR A 390 -8.57 -13.36 5.33
C TYR A 390 -8.31 -12.14 6.20
N GLN A 391 -8.04 -10.95 5.62
CA GLN A 391 -7.95 -9.72 6.41
C GLN A 391 -8.37 -8.47 5.63
N ALA A 392 -8.72 -7.42 6.37
CA ALA A 392 -9.48 -6.28 5.89
C ALA A 392 -8.62 -5.07 5.52
N SER A 393 -9.01 -4.25 4.54
CA SER A 393 -8.66 -2.83 4.49
C SER A 393 -9.34 -2.15 5.68
N GLY A 394 -8.61 -1.32 6.43
CA GLY A 394 -9.12 -0.46 7.50
C GLY A 394 -9.47 -1.14 8.82
N VAL A 395 -9.32 -2.46 8.95
CA VAL A 395 -9.32 -3.14 10.26
C VAL A 395 -8.03 -3.91 10.48
N ASN A 396 -7.30 -3.53 11.52
CA ASN A 396 -6.28 -4.35 12.15
C ASN A 396 -6.68 -4.60 13.60
N ALA A 397 -7.51 -5.61 13.82
CA ALA A 397 -7.95 -6.02 15.14
C ALA A 397 -7.56 -7.47 15.37
N TRP A 398 -6.93 -7.72 16.50
CA TRP A 398 -6.53 -9.06 16.89
C TRP A 398 -6.69 -9.27 18.39
N THR A 399 -6.85 -10.52 18.82
CA THR A 399 -6.94 -10.90 20.23
C THR A 399 -5.96 -12.03 20.52
N LEU A 400 -5.02 -11.77 21.41
CA LEU A 400 -4.15 -12.77 22.01
C LEU A 400 -4.93 -13.53 23.07
N ARG A 401 -4.77 -14.85 23.09
CA ARG A 401 -5.34 -15.71 24.11
C ARG A 401 -4.25 -16.50 24.81
N SER A 402 -4.43 -16.71 26.11
CA SER A 402 -3.56 -17.57 26.92
C SER A 402 -3.58 -19.00 26.36
N GLY A 403 -2.42 -19.64 26.34
CA GLY A 403 -2.30 -21.04 25.94
C GLY A 403 -2.85 -22.00 26.99
N GLU A 404 -2.88 -21.60 28.27
CA GLU A 404 -3.27 -22.47 29.38
C GLU A 404 -4.79 -22.61 29.50
N ASN A 405 -5.52 -21.50 29.42
CA ASN A 405 -6.97 -21.46 29.66
C ASN A 405 -7.81 -20.85 28.51
N GLY A 406 -7.16 -20.30 27.47
CA GLY A 406 -7.85 -19.71 26.31
C GLY A 406 -8.48 -18.34 26.55
N GLU A 407 -8.30 -17.74 27.73
CA GLU A 407 -8.80 -16.39 28.03
C GLU A 407 -8.08 -15.35 27.19
N ALA A 408 -8.77 -14.25 26.87
CA ALA A 408 -8.15 -13.14 26.16
C ALA A 408 -7.17 -12.42 27.09
N ILE A 409 -5.95 -12.18 26.61
CA ILE A 409 -4.87 -11.56 27.40
C ILE A 409 -4.28 -10.30 26.76
N ALA A 410 -4.59 -10.02 25.49
CA ALA A 410 -4.32 -8.75 24.86
C ALA A 410 -5.19 -8.62 23.62
N ALA A 411 -5.49 -7.40 23.20
CA ALA A 411 -6.20 -7.16 21.95
C ALA A 411 -5.87 -5.76 21.45
N TYR A 412 -5.18 -5.65 20.33
CA TYR A 412 -4.91 -4.34 19.73
C TYR A 412 -5.90 -4.07 18.61
N ARG A 413 -6.17 -2.78 18.39
CA ARG A 413 -7.01 -2.26 17.31
C ARG A 413 -6.32 -1.06 16.68
N MET A 414 -6.00 -1.15 15.40
CA MET A 414 -5.39 -0.06 14.63
C MET A 414 -6.20 0.10 13.36
N ASN A 415 -7.28 0.88 13.44
CA ASN A 415 -8.32 0.94 12.42
C ASN A 415 -8.44 2.36 11.91
N ALA A 416 -7.91 2.64 10.73
CA ALA A 416 -7.91 3.98 10.15
C ALA A 416 -9.33 4.44 9.78
N ALA A 417 -9.65 5.69 10.09
CA ALA A 417 -10.82 6.37 9.55
C ALA A 417 -10.46 6.97 8.18
N MET A 418 -11.09 6.47 7.11
CA MET A 418 -10.72 6.81 5.75
C MET A 418 -11.85 6.52 4.76
N ASP A 419 -11.77 7.11 3.58
CA ASP A 419 -12.55 6.70 2.42
C ASP A 419 -11.62 5.98 1.44
N VAL A 420 -12.11 4.90 0.83
CA VAL A 420 -11.37 4.10 -0.15
C VAL A 420 -12.20 3.98 -1.42
N GLY A 421 -11.56 4.11 -2.59
CA GLY A 421 -12.21 3.98 -3.89
C GLY A 421 -11.34 3.22 -4.89
N LEU A 422 -11.99 2.58 -5.88
CA LEU A 422 -11.34 1.85 -6.98
C LEU A 422 -10.18 0.92 -6.56
N PRO A 423 -10.33 0.00 -5.57
CA PRO A 423 -9.30 -0.99 -5.29
C PRO A 423 -9.01 -1.87 -6.52
N ARG A 424 -7.72 -2.03 -6.85
CA ARG A 424 -7.25 -2.90 -7.93
C ARG A 424 -6.07 -3.76 -7.48
N PHE A 425 -6.00 -4.95 -8.06
CA PHE A 425 -4.98 -5.96 -7.77
C PHE A 425 -4.37 -6.49 -9.07
N PHE A 426 -3.06 -6.76 -9.02
CA PHE A 426 -2.29 -7.32 -10.12
C PHE A 426 -1.27 -8.32 -9.57
N HIS A 427 -1.08 -9.46 -10.25
CA HIS A 427 -0.01 -10.42 -9.94
C HIS A 427 1.28 -10.13 -10.73
N TYR A 428 1.60 -8.85 -10.86
CA TYR A 428 2.88 -8.36 -11.38
C TYR A 428 3.18 -6.97 -10.83
N ALA A 429 4.43 -6.52 -10.93
CA ALA A 429 4.83 -5.16 -10.58
C ALA A 429 4.44 -4.19 -11.70
N LEU A 430 3.55 -3.23 -11.40
CA LEU A 430 3.15 -2.20 -12.35
C LEU A 430 4.34 -1.29 -12.69
N SER A 431 4.43 -0.88 -13.96
CA SER A 431 5.40 0.14 -14.37
C SER A 431 5.00 1.52 -13.82
N PRO A 432 5.94 2.49 -13.72
CA PRO A 432 5.61 3.87 -13.37
C PRO A 432 4.53 4.47 -14.26
N GLY A 433 4.57 4.16 -15.57
CA GLY A 433 3.56 4.58 -16.54
C GLY A 433 2.17 4.03 -16.24
N GLN A 434 2.06 2.76 -15.86
CA GLN A 434 0.79 2.16 -15.46
C GLN A 434 0.28 2.74 -14.14
N ALA A 435 1.16 2.93 -13.15
CA ALA A 435 0.79 3.54 -11.88
C ALA A 435 0.27 4.98 -12.06
N TRP A 436 0.90 5.74 -12.96
CA TRP A 436 0.45 7.07 -13.35
C TRP A 436 -0.89 7.05 -14.09
N LEU A 437 -1.07 6.13 -15.04
CA LEU A 437 -2.32 6.00 -15.78
C LEU A 437 -3.51 5.68 -14.85
N LEU A 438 -3.30 4.81 -13.86
CA LEU A 438 -4.30 4.54 -12.81
C LEU A 438 -4.63 5.79 -11.99
N SER A 439 -3.66 6.68 -11.74
CA SER A 439 -3.94 7.94 -11.06
C SER A 439 -4.82 8.88 -11.86
N LEU A 440 -4.63 8.93 -13.19
CA LEU A 440 -5.48 9.72 -14.08
C LEU A 440 -6.88 9.12 -14.15
N GLU A 441 -7.00 7.80 -14.21
CA GLU A 441 -8.31 7.17 -14.09
C GLU A 441 -9.00 7.61 -12.82
N ALA A 442 -8.31 7.44 -11.70
CA ALA A 442 -8.88 7.63 -10.39
C ALA A 442 -9.23 9.08 -10.09
N LEU A 443 -8.34 10.03 -10.39
CA LEU A 443 -8.49 11.45 -10.01
C LEU A 443 -9.14 12.31 -11.10
N SER A 444 -9.05 11.90 -12.37
CA SER A 444 -9.60 12.69 -13.50
C SER A 444 -10.74 12.01 -14.26
N GLY A 445 -11.07 10.76 -13.93
CA GLY A 445 -12.14 10.00 -14.59
C GLY A 445 -11.73 9.44 -15.95
N LEU A 446 -10.43 9.37 -16.25
CA LEU A 446 -9.91 8.77 -17.47
C LEU A 446 -10.30 7.29 -17.54
N PHE A 447 -10.91 6.84 -18.63
CA PHE A 447 -11.22 5.42 -18.79
C PHE A 447 -9.96 4.59 -19.05
N VAL A 448 -9.71 3.59 -18.20
CA VAL A 448 -8.63 2.60 -18.34
C VAL A 448 -9.20 1.20 -18.26
N ALA A 449 -9.20 0.50 -19.39
CA ALA A 449 -9.79 -0.82 -19.55
C ALA A 449 -8.96 -1.93 -18.89
N ASP A 450 -9.64 -2.94 -18.37
CA ASP A 450 -9.08 -4.29 -18.17
C ASP A 450 -9.15 -5.13 -19.47
N ASP A 451 -8.73 -6.40 -19.42
CA ASP A 451 -8.70 -7.28 -20.59
C ASP A 451 -10.09 -7.55 -21.19
N HIS A 452 -11.13 -7.63 -20.35
CA HIS A 452 -12.49 -7.89 -20.81
C HIS A 452 -13.08 -6.64 -21.50
N GLU A 453 -12.96 -5.49 -20.86
CA GLU A 453 -13.37 -4.21 -21.44
C GLU A 453 -12.60 -3.90 -22.72
N THR A 454 -11.32 -4.28 -22.78
CA THR A 454 -10.49 -4.16 -23.99
C THR A 454 -11.05 -5.01 -25.12
N ALA A 455 -11.37 -6.28 -24.86
CA ALA A 455 -11.97 -7.16 -25.87
C ALA A 455 -13.32 -6.62 -26.39
N GLN A 456 -14.17 -6.12 -25.50
CA GLN A 456 -15.45 -5.50 -25.87
C GLN A 456 -15.24 -4.25 -26.74
N ALA A 457 -14.35 -3.34 -26.35
CA ALA A 457 -14.06 -2.11 -27.09
C ALA A 457 -13.43 -2.38 -28.47
N VAL A 458 -12.50 -3.34 -28.56
CA VAL A 458 -11.90 -3.77 -29.83
C VAL A 458 -12.95 -4.38 -30.76
N ALA A 459 -13.92 -5.15 -30.24
CA ALA A 459 -15.03 -5.68 -31.03
C ALA A 459 -15.92 -4.58 -31.63
N GLN A 460 -15.91 -3.36 -31.06
CA GLN A 460 -16.59 -2.17 -31.58
C GLN A 460 -15.70 -1.30 -32.48
N GLY A 461 -14.49 -1.77 -32.83
CA GLY A 461 -13.57 -1.07 -33.73
C GLY A 461 -12.73 0.03 -33.06
N LEU A 462 -12.69 0.06 -31.72
CA LEU A 462 -11.82 0.97 -30.97
C LEU A 462 -10.40 0.40 -30.84
N THR A 463 -9.40 1.29 -30.74
CA THR A 463 -7.99 0.91 -30.68
C THR A 463 -7.44 1.07 -29.25
N PRO A 464 -6.92 0.01 -28.62
CA PRO A 464 -6.30 0.11 -27.31
C PRO A 464 -4.91 0.74 -27.39
N VAL A 465 -4.62 1.62 -26.45
CA VAL A 465 -3.30 2.17 -26.13
C VAL A 465 -2.83 1.48 -24.85
N THR A 466 -2.07 0.40 -25.03
CA THR A 466 -1.60 -0.44 -23.92
C THR A 466 -0.25 0.07 -23.40
N ILE A 467 -0.21 0.46 -22.12
CA ILE A 467 1.06 0.70 -21.44
C ILE A 467 1.64 -0.66 -21.08
N VAL A 468 2.72 -1.05 -21.76
CA VAL A 468 3.36 -2.35 -21.59
C VAL A 468 3.94 -2.51 -20.19
N LYS A 469 3.97 -3.76 -19.73
CA LYS A 469 4.71 -4.18 -18.55
C LYS A 469 6.20 -3.90 -18.77
N GLU A 470 6.90 -3.47 -17.73
CA GLU A 470 8.36 -3.46 -17.78
C GLU A 470 8.83 -4.93 -17.76
N GLU A 471 9.50 -5.37 -18.84
CA GLU A 471 10.17 -6.67 -18.86
C GLU A 471 11.32 -6.64 -17.83
N ALA A 472 11.36 -7.66 -16.96
CA ALA A 472 12.33 -7.79 -15.88
C ALA A 472 13.76 -8.04 -16.37
#